data_AF-A0A3L7TP86-F1
#
_entry.id   AF-A0A3L7TP86-F1
#
_cell.length_a   1.000
_cell.length_b   1.000
_cell.length_c   1.000
_cell.angle_alpha   90.00
_cell.angle_beta   90.00
_cell.angle_gamma   90.00
#
_symmetry.space_group_name_H-M   'P 1'
#
loop_
_entity.id
_entity.type
_entity.pdbx_description
1 polymer ?
#
loop_
_entity_poly.entity_id
_entity_poly.type
_entity_poly.pdbx_seq_one_letter_code
_entity_poly.pdbx_strand_id
1 'polypeptide(L)'
;VGGIVTLSGCTVSDNTAIESGSAIDFFESPKFNRGILKIIGGTITGNHSGEVKFTGAAGLRVNGQMTSCVLSAGANICNNFANNVSGPYRVLESGTVPVTVCECHGDVLKDGVVDCEDLSLVLSRWGGPVNAFGEADATHDGLINGADVSMVLAMWGACPG
;
A
#
# COMPACT_ATOMS: atom_id res chain seq x y z
N VAL A 1 -23.16 5.23 -8.92
CA VAL A 1 -21.84 5.73 -8.46
C VAL A 1 -21.58 5.12 -7.09
N GLY A 2 -20.40 4.55 -6.84
CA GLY A 2 -20.10 4.02 -5.51
C GLY A 2 -19.94 5.15 -4.51
N GLY A 3 -20.10 4.83 -3.24
CA GLY A 3 -19.88 5.80 -2.17
C GLY A 3 -18.42 6.21 -2.12
N ILE A 4 -18.17 7.47 -1.75
CA ILE A 4 -16.85 7.93 -1.33
C ILE A 4 -16.82 7.89 0.19
N VAL A 5 -15.87 7.16 0.75
CA VAL A 5 -15.55 7.19 2.18
C VAL A 5 -14.37 8.13 2.36
N THR A 6 -14.52 9.14 3.20
CA THR A 6 -13.44 10.12 3.47
C THR A 6 -13.04 10.05 4.93
N LEU A 7 -11.75 9.86 5.17
CA LEU A 7 -11.10 10.00 6.47
C LEU A 7 -10.26 11.27 6.41
N SER A 8 -10.56 12.23 7.28
CA SER A 8 -9.93 13.56 7.25
C SER A 8 -9.32 13.88 8.60
N GLY A 9 -7.99 13.96 8.67
CA GLY A 9 -7.26 14.29 9.90
C GLY A 9 -7.38 13.24 11.02
N CYS A 10 -7.76 12.00 10.69
CA CYS A 10 -7.91 10.93 11.67
C CYS A 10 -6.53 10.41 12.11
N THR A 11 -6.39 10.04 13.39
CA THR A 11 -5.25 9.26 13.88
C THR A 11 -5.72 7.86 14.23
N VAL A 12 -5.08 6.84 13.65
CA VAL A 12 -5.34 5.43 13.93
C VAL A 12 -4.03 4.80 14.36
N SER A 13 -3.87 4.59 15.67
CA SER A 13 -2.62 4.08 16.21
C SER A 13 -2.80 2.99 17.25
N ASP A 14 -1.71 2.24 17.46
CA ASP A 14 -1.55 1.30 18.58
C ASP A 14 -2.58 0.17 18.63
N ASN A 15 -3.13 -0.22 17.47
CA ASN A 15 -4.02 -1.37 17.35
C ASN A 15 -3.21 -2.67 17.17
N THR A 16 -3.75 -3.79 17.65
CA THR A 16 -3.10 -5.10 17.49
C THR A 16 -4.10 -6.14 17.01
N ALA A 17 -3.79 -6.80 15.88
CA ALA A 17 -4.44 -8.02 15.43
C ALA A 17 -3.56 -9.22 15.76
N ILE A 18 -4.16 -10.29 16.29
CA ILE A 18 -3.42 -11.49 16.75
C ILE A 18 -2.98 -12.35 15.56
N GLU A 19 -3.86 -12.57 14.59
CA GLU A 19 -3.59 -13.43 13.43
C GLU A 19 -3.28 -12.61 12.19
N SER A 20 -4.18 -11.70 11.82
CA SER A 20 -4.03 -10.86 10.63
C SER A 20 -5.02 -9.69 10.69
N GLY A 21 -4.60 -8.51 10.29
CA GLY A 21 -5.47 -7.35 10.21
C GLY A 21 -4.80 -6.08 9.71
N SER A 22 -5.60 -5.02 9.63
CA SER A 22 -5.16 -3.67 9.30
C SER A 22 -5.90 -2.65 10.15
N ALA A 23 -5.27 -1.51 10.42
CA ALA A 23 -5.94 -0.36 11.03
C ALA A 23 -7.09 0.13 10.15
N ILE A 24 -6.92 0.06 8.83
CA ILE A 24 -7.95 0.35 7.84
C ILE A 24 -7.93 -0.75 6.79
N ASP A 25 -9.05 -1.46 6.61
CA ASP A 25 -9.25 -2.41 5.50
C ASP A 25 -10.34 -1.89 4.56
N PHE A 26 -9.97 -1.66 3.30
CA PHE A 26 -10.89 -1.20 2.27
C PHE A 26 -11.07 -2.27 1.20
N PHE A 27 -12.33 -2.66 0.97
CA PHE A 27 -12.71 -3.61 -0.07
C PHE A 27 -13.54 -2.92 -1.13
N GLU A 28 -13.02 -2.85 -2.35
CA GLU A 28 -13.80 -2.41 -3.49
C GLU A 28 -14.79 -3.52 -3.90
N SER A 29 -16.08 -3.17 -4.07
CA SER A 29 -17.08 -4.12 -4.54
C SER A 29 -16.86 -4.45 -6.02
N PRO A 30 -16.68 -5.74 -6.40
CA PRO A 30 -16.55 -6.12 -7.81
C PRO A 30 -17.89 -6.19 -8.54
N LYS A 31 -19.02 -6.21 -7.81
CA LYS A 31 -20.38 -6.43 -8.37
C LYS A 31 -21.24 -5.18 -8.41
N PHE A 32 -20.95 -4.20 -7.56
CA PHE A 32 -21.70 -2.96 -7.45
C PHE A 32 -20.80 -1.76 -7.69
N ASN A 33 -21.42 -0.63 -8.02
CA ASN A 33 -20.85 0.72 -8.00
C ASN A 33 -19.53 0.85 -7.19
N ARG A 34 -18.39 0.95 -7.88
CA ARG A 34 -17.04 1.02 -7.28
C ARG A 34 -16.92 2.21 -6.32
N GLY A 35 -16.56 1.92 -5.07
CA GLY A 35 -16.34 2.93 -4.03
C GLY A 35 -14.91 3.44 -4.02
N ILE A 36 -14.69 4.59 -3.39
CA ILE A 36 -13.35 5.20 -3.25
C ILE A 36 -13.13 5.53 -1.78
N LEU A 37 -11.98 5.12 -1.25
CA LEU A 37 -11.43 5.61 0.02
C LEU A 37 -10.54 6.84 -0.25
N LYS A 38 -10.83 7.94 0.45
CA LYS A 38 -9.97 9.13 0.48
C LYS A 38 -9.41 9.32 1.89
N ILE A 39 -8.10 9.36 2.01
CA ILE A 39 -7.40 9.73 3.24
C ILE A 39 -6.77 11.11 3.03
N ILE A 40 -7.25 12.07 3.81
CA ILE A 40 -6.88 13.49 3.71
C ILE A 40 -6.20 13.88 5.02
N GLY A 41 -4.88 13.98 5.01
CA GLY A 41 -4.09 14.14 6.23
C GLY A 41 -4.22 12.93 7.17
N GLY A 42 -3.93 13.15 8.46
CA GLY A 42 -4.04 12.11 9.47
C GLY A 42 -2.78 11.23 9.58
N THR A 43 -2.79 10.33 10.55
CA THR A 43 -1.64 9.47 10.88
C THR A 43 -2.08 8.05 11.18
N ILE A 44 -1.44 7.07 10.54
CA ILE A 44 -1.65 5.65 10.77
C ILE A 44 -0.30 5.07 11.19
N THR A 45 -0.15 4.75 12.48
CA THR A 45 1.17 4.40 13.05
C THR A 45 1.08 3.49 14.27
N GLY A 46 2.10 2.70 14.55
CA GLY A 46 2.15 1.84 15.74
C GLY A 46 1.17 0.67 15.70
N ASN A 47 0.52 0.42 14.57
CA ASN A 47 -0.39 -0.72 14.45
C ASN A 47 0.40 -2.00 14.20
N HIS A 48 -0.09 -3.11 14.75
CA HIS A 48 0.53 -4.42 14.66
C HIS A 48 -0.44 -5.46 14.10
N SER A 49 -0.01 -6.25 13.13
CA SER A 49 -0.71 -7.41 12.60
C SER A 49 0.11 -8.67 12.85
N GLY A 50 -0.54 -9.73 13.32
CA GLY A 50 -0.01 -11.08 13.24
C GLY A 50 0.28 -11.50 11.79
N GLU A 51 1.17 -12.48 11.64
CA GLU A 51 1.68 -13.11 10.40
C GLU A 51 1.81 -12.21 9.14
N VAL A 52 3.07 -11.96 8.77
CA VAL A 52 3.49 -11.34 7.48
C VAL A 52 2.94 -12.03 6.24
N LYS A 53 2.75 -13.36 6.28
CA LYS A 53 2.77 -14.14 5.05
C LYS A 53 1.48 -14.14 4.24
N PHE A 54 0.31 -13.78 4.79
CA PHE A 54 -0.91 -14.01 4.00
C PHE A 54 -2.09 -13.03 4.02
N THR A 55 -2.34 -12.08 4.93
CA THR A 55 -3.58 -11.27 4.76
C THR A 55 -3.67 -9.88 5.40
N GLY A 56 -2.66 -9.34 6.09
CA GLY A 56 -2.81 -8.08 6.83
C GLY A 56 -1.71 -7.06 6.56
N ALA A 57 -2.09 -5.83 6.18
CA ALA A 57 -1.21 -4.67 6.34
C ALA A 57 -1.58 -3.97 7.63
N ALA A 58 -0.73 -3.99 8.64
CA ALA A 58 -1.07 -3.41 9.94
C ALA A 58 -1.53 -1.95 9.86
N GLY A 59 -1.01 -1.17 8.90
CA GLY A 59 -1.51 0.17 8.60
C GLY A 59 -2.78 0.16 7.73
N LEU A 60 -2.60 0.16 6.42
CA LEU A 60 -3.67 0.29 5.44
C LEU A 60 -3.68 -0.90 4.47
N ARG A 61 -4.83 -1.55 4.33
CA ARG A 61 -5.06 -2.57 3.32
C ARG A 61 -6.10 -2.11 2.31
N VAL A 62 -5.78 -2.23 1.02
CA VAL A 62 -6.66 -1.88 -0.10
C VAL A 62 -6.84 -3.09 -1.01
N ASN A 63 -8.04 -3.63 -1.07
CA ASN A 63 -8.40 -4.68 -2.01
C ASN A 63 -9.21 -4.04 -3.14
N GLY A 64 -8.51 -3.54 -4.18
CA GLY A 64 -9.12 -2.73 -5.24
C GLY A 64 -8.18 -2.38 -6.39
N GLN A 65 -8.37 -1.22 -7.02
CA GLN A 65 -7.56 -0.68 -8.11
C GLN A 65 -6.77 0.55 -7.63
N MET A 66 -5.85 1.06 -8.46
CA MET A 66 -5.12 2.31 -8.20
C MET A 66 -6.01 3.52 -7.91
N THR A 67 -7.27 3.49 -8.35
CA THR A 67 -8.24 4.57 -8.09
C THR A 67 -9.11 4.36 -6.87
N SER A 68 -9.04 3.18 -6.24
CA SER A 68 -9.88 2.78 -5.11
C SER A 68 -9.41 3.41 -3.79
N CYS A 69 -8.12 3.73 -3.66
CA CYS A 69 -7.58 4.47 -2.54
C CYS A 69 -6.81 5.70 -3.00
N VAL A 70 -7.07 6.84 -2.35
CA VAL A 70 -6.42 8.11 -2.64
C VAL A 70 -5.89 8.74 -1.36
N LEU A 71 -4.58 8.99 -1.34
CA LEU A 71 -3.87 9.68 -0.25
C LEU A 71 -3.59 11.13 -0.63
N SER A 72 -3.77 12.07 0.29
CA SER A 72 -3.56 13.49 0.03
C SER A 72 -3.34 14.30 1.32
N ALA A 73 -2.97 15.58 1.15
CA ALA A 73 -2.96 16.60 2.20
C ALA A 73 -2.20 16.19 3.49
N GLY A 74 -1.02 15.60 3.35
CA GLY A 74 -0.18 15.24 4.50
C GLY A 74 -0.54 13.94 5.20
N ALA A 75 -1.23 13.01 4.53
CA ALA A 75 -1.44 11.67 5.09
C ALA A 75 -0.09 11.01 5.42
N ASN A 76 0.04 10.45 6.62
CA ASN A 76 1.26 9.83 7.13
C ASN A 76 1.00 8.38 7.56
N ILE A 77 1.59 7.41 6.87
CA ILE A 77 1.43 5.97 7.15
C ILE A 77 2.81 5.35 7.35
N CYS A 78 3.21 5.19 8.61
CA CYS A 78 4.57 4.79 8.98
C CYS A 78 4.59 4.00 10.30
N ASN A 79 5.64 3.20 10.53
CA ASN A 79 5.84 2.43 11.76
C ASN A 79 4.69 1.47 12.08
N ASN A 80 4.11 0.80 11.08
CA ASN A 80 3.14 -0.26 11.29
C ASN A 80 3.79 -1.60 10.94
N PHE A 81 3.64 -2.58 11.83
CA PHE A 81 4.29 -3.87 11.69
C PHE A 81 3.29 -4.97 11.33
N ALA A 82 3.46 -5.77 10.28
CA ALA A 82 4.69 -5.86 9.48
C ALA A 82 4.74 -4.93 8.27
N ASN A 83 3.59 -4.45 7.79
CA ASN A 83 3.49 -3.63 6.58
C ASN A 83 2.69 -2.35 6.82
N ASN A 84 3.19 -1.23 6.30
CA ASN A 84 2.51 0.05 6.33
C ASN A 84 1.30 0.09 5.39
N VAL A 85 1.48 -0.38 4.15
CA VAL A 85 0.41 -0.47 3.15
C VAL A 85 0.49 -1.81 2.41
N SER A 86 -0.65 -2.40 2.11
CA SER A 86 -0.79 -3.51 1.16
C SER A 86 -1.95 -3.19 0.22
N GLY A 87 -1.74 -3.38 -1.07
CA GLY A 87 -2.72 -2.99 -2.08
C GLY A 87 -2.42 -1.67 -2.77
N PRO A 88 -3.08 -1.41 -3.91
CA PRO A 88 -2.82 -0.24 -4.72
C PRO A 88 -3.39 1.04 -4.09
N TYR A 89 -2.63 2.12 -4.17
CA TYR A 89 -3.08 3.45 -3.78
C TYR A 89 -2.50 4.51 -4.71
N ARG A 90 -3.13 5.68 -4.76
CA ARG A 90 -2.61 6.82 -5.51
C ARG A 90 -2.44 8.04 -4.63
N VAL A 91 -1.27 8.67 -4.70
CA VAL A 91 -1.02 9.97 -4.09
C VAL A 91 -1.54 11.07 -5.00
N LEU A 92 -2.36 11.99 -4.48
CA LEU A 92 -2.69 13.23 -5.18
C LEU A 92 -1.67 14.30 -4.83
N GLU A 93 -0.89 14.71 -5.82
CA GLU A 93 0.12 15.79 -5.70
C GLU A 93 -0.48 17.19 -5.50
N SER A 94 -1.82 17.32 -5.48
CA SER A 94 -2.51 18.60 -5.33
C SER A 94 -2.47 19.19 -3.90
N GLY A 95 -1.77 18.54 -2.95
CA GLY A 95 -1.65 18.98 -1.57
C GLY A 95 -0.42 19.85 -1.34
N THR A 96 -0.54 20.90 -0.53
CA THR A 96 0.59 21.73 -0.07
C THR A 96 1.51 20.99 0.90
N VAL A 97 1.04 19.85 1.45
CA VAL A 97 1.76 19.00 2.41
C VAL A 97 1.95 17.62 1.79
N PRO A 98 3.21 17.10 1.73
CA PRO A 98 3.51 15.83 1.08
C PRO A 98 2.88 14.66 1.84
N VAL A 99 2.38 13.67 1.11
CA VAL A 99 2.01 12.37 1.67
C VAL A 99 3.28 11.60 1.99
N THR A 100 3.31 10.95 3.15
CA THR A 100 4.43 10.10 3.58
C THR A 100 3.92 8.68 3.81
N VAL A 101 4.43 7.74 3.03
CA VAL A 101 4.24 6.30 3.26
C VAL A 101 5.63 5.72 3.47
N CYS A 102 5.93 5.26 4.69
CA CYS A 102 7.23 4.68 5.01
C CYS A 102 7.25 3.22 4.59
N GLU A 103 7.31 2.94 3.30
CA GLU A 103 7.40 1.57 2.80
C GLU A 103 8.70 1.31 2.05
N CYS A 104 9.08 0.04 2.07
CA CYS A 104 10.03 -0.48 1.13
C CYS A 104 9.33 -0.73 -0.21
N HIS A 105 9.50 0.21 -1.14
CA HIS A 105 8.92 0.09 -2.46
C HIS A 105 9.50 -1.09 -3.26
N GLY A 106 10.77 -1.43 -3.04
CA GLY A 106 11.43 -2.55 -3.72
C GLY A 106 11.01 -3.94 -3.22
N ASP A 107 10.48 -4.05 -2.00
CA ASP A 107 9.96 -5.30 -1.44
C ASP A 107 8.50 -5.44 -1.89
N VAL A 108 8.32 -6.01 -3.07
CA VAL A 108 7.00 -6.16 -3.71
C VAL A 108 6.29 -7.43 -3.25
N LEU A 109 7.03 -8.39 -2.69
CA LEU A 109 6.49 -9.57 -2.02
C LEU A 109 6.10 -9.31 -0.56
N LYS A 110 6.56 -8.21 0.01
CA LYS A 110 6.29 -7.77 1.39
C LYS A 110 6.78 -8.78 2.43
N ASP A 111 7.94 -9.39 2.17
CA ASP A 111 8.54 -10.42 3.03
C ASP A 111 9.72 -9.91 3.88
N GLY A 112 10.05 -8.61 3.77
CA GLY A 112 11.06 -7.91 4.56
C GLY A 112 12.45 -7.88 3.91
N VAL A 113 12.61 -8.41 2.71
CA VAL A 113 13.86 -8.35 1.95
C VAL A 113 13.56 -7.96 0.50
N VAL A 114 14.49 -7.25 -0.12
CA VAL A 114 14.47 -6.95 -1.55
C VAL A 114 15.51 -7.81 -2.23
N ASP A 115 15.05 -8.83 -2.97
CA ASP A 115 15.95 -9.77 -3.62
C ASP A 115 15.49 -10.22 -5.02
N CYS A 116 16.03 -11.35 -5.47
CA CYS A 116 15.74 -11.90 -6.79
C CYS A 116 14.29 -12.35 -6.93
N GLU A 117 13.58 -12.68 -5.85
CA GLU A 117 12.17 -13.06 -5.89
C GLU A 117 11.30 -11.85 -6.20
N ASP A 118 11.59 -10.67 -5.62
CA ASP A 118 10.94 -9.41 -5.97
C ASP A 118 11.13 -9.04 -7.43
N LEU A 119 12.39 -9.10 -7.89
CA LEU A 119 12.72 -8.83 -9.28
C LEU A 119 12.01 -9.81 -10.22
N SER A 120 11.97 -11.10 -9.85
CA SER A 120 11.28 -12.12 -10.63
C SER A 120 9.78 -11.85 -10.71
N LEU A 121 9.16 -11.37 -9.62
CA LEU A 121 7.75 -11.00 -9.61
C LEU A 121 7.48 -9.83 -10.58
N VAL A 122 8.29 -8.77 -10.54
CA VAL A 122 8.17 -7.63 -11.47
C VAL A 122 8.28 -8.10 -12.93
N LEU A 123 9.30 -8.88 -13.26
CA LEU A 123 9.53 -9.38 -14.62
C LEU A 123 8.43 -10.34 -15.08
N SER A 124 7.89 -11.17 -14.19
CA SER A 124 6.80 -12.10 -14.52
C SER A 124 5.50 -11.40 -14.90
N ARG A 125 5.34 -10.14 -14.49
CA ARG A 125 4.14 -9.32 -14.72
C ARG A 125 4.37 -8.14 -15.65
N TRP A 126 5.50 -8.12 -16.34
CA TRP A 126 5.91 -7.04 -17.23
C TRP A 126 4.83 -6.62 -18.23
N GLY A 127 4.50 -5.33 -18.27
CA GLY A 127 3.46 -4.77 -19.14
C GLY A 127 2.03 -5.23 -18.83
N GLY A 128 1.84 -6.01 -17.76
CA GLY A 128 0.54 -6.45 -17.28
C GLY A 128 -0.17 -5.39 -16.42
N PRO A 129 -1.47 -5.59 -16.14
CA PRO A 129 -2.19 -4.72 -15.22
C PRO A 129 -1.76 -4.98 -13.77
N VAL A 130 -1.78 -3.92 -12.95
CA VAL A 130 -1.61 -4.01 -11.50
C VAL A 130 -2.79 -4.77 -10.89
N ASN A 131 -2.49 -5.76 -10.05
CA ASN A 131 -3.52 -6.58 -9.41
C ASN A 131 -4.11 -5.89 -8.17
N ALA A 132 -5.07 -6.54 -7.52
CA ALA A 132 -5.72 -5.99 -6.34
C ALA A 132 -4.82 -5.84 -5.10
N PHE A 133 -3.61 -6.42 -5.15
CA PHE A 133 -2.63 -6.38 -4.07
C PHE A 133 -1.50 -5.37 -4.34
N GLY A 134 -1.45 -4.74 -5.52
CA GLY A 134 -0.40 -3.78 -5.88
C GLY A 134 0.96 -4.42 -6.18
N GLU A 135 1.04 -5.75 -6.18
CA GLU A 135 2.28 -6.49 -6.43
C GLU A 135 2.88 -6.18 -7.81
N ALA A 136 4.21 -6.13 -7.86
CA ALA A 136 5.05 -5.79 -9.03
C ALA A 136 5.02 -4.33 -9.50
N ASP A 137 4.13 -3.48 -9.00
CA ASP A 137 4.11 -2.03 -9.24
C ASP A 137 4.85 -1.32 -8.09
N ALA A 138 6.17 -1.46 -8.07
CA ALA A 138 7.03 -0.92 -7.02
C ALA A 138 6.96 0.61 -6.95
N THR A 139 6.66 1.28 -8.07
CA THR A 139 6.56 2.74 -8.13
C THR A 139 5.17 3.27 -7.77
N HIS A 140 4.16 2.40 -7.65
CA HIS A 140 2.75 2.76 -7.47
C HIS A 140 2.27 3.76 -8.55
N ASP A 141 2.74 3.60 -9.78
CA ASP A 141 2.34 4.45 -10.92
C ASP A 141 1.20 3.83 -11.75
N GLY A 142 0.83 2.59 -11.44
CA GLY A 142 -0.22 1.84 -12.10
C GLY A 142 0.25 1.08 -13.34
N LEU A 143 1.55 1.05 -13.64
CA LEU A 143 2.18 0.33 -14.74
C LEU A 143 3.29 -0.57 -14.20
N ILE A 144 3.51 -1.72 -14.83
CA ILE A 144 4.63 -2.61 -14.49
C ILE A 144 5.66 -2.53 -15.61
N ASN A 145 6.73 -1.79 -15.38
CA ASN A 145 7.72 -1.43 -16.40
C ASN A 145 9.15 -1.29 -15.83
N GLY A 146 10.05 -0.66 -16.60
CA GLY A 146 11.45 -0.52 -16.22
C GLY A 146 11.68 0.37 -14.99
N ALA A 147 10.74 1.26 -14.67
CA ALA A 147 10.76 2.05 -13.45
C ALA A 147 10.67 1.17 -12.21
N ASP A 148 9.81 0.14 -12.21
CA ASP A 148 9.66 -0.80 -11.10
C ASP A 148 10.90 -1.66 -10.91
N VAL A 149 11.50 -2.13 -12.02
CA VAL A 149 12.80 -2.82 -11.96
C VAL A 149 13.88 -1.92 -11.36
N SER A 150 13.91 -0.64 -11.76
CA SER A 150 14.87 0.32 -11.22
C SER A 150 14.65 0.55 -9.72
N MET A 151 13.39 0.57 -9.27
CA MET A 151 13.02 0.70 -7.86
C MET A 151 13.49 -0.51 -7.04
N VAL A 152 13.21 -1.74 -7.50
CA VAL A 152 13.67 -2.98 -6.84
C VAL A 152 15.20 -3.00 -6.73
N LEU A 153 15.90 -2.71 -7.83
CA LEU A 153 17.38 -2.71 -7.82
C LEU A 153 17.96 -1.60 -6.93
N ALA A 154 17.31 -0.45 -6.83
CA ALA A 154 17.76 0.66 -5.99
C ALA A 154 17.61 0.37 -4.49
N MET A 155 16.70 -0.55 -4.11
CA MET A 155 16.40 -0.89 -2.71
C MET A 155 16.92 -2.28 -2.31
N TRP A 156 17.82 -2.88 -3.08
CA TRP A 156 18.31 -4.25 -2.86
C TRP A 156 18.86 -4.48 -1.44
N GLY A 157 18.49 -5.63 -0.84
CA GLY A 157 18.91 -6.01 0.51
C GLY A 157 17.78 -5.96 1.54
N ALA A 158 18.14 -5.88 2.81
CA ALA A 158 17.16 -5.92 3.89
C ALA A 158 16.29 -4.66 3.91
N CYS A 159 14.97 -4.83 4.11
CA CYS A 159 14.07 -3.71 4.23
C CYS A 159 13.44 -3.62 5.62
N PRO A 160 13.67 -2.51 6.35
CA PRO A 160 12.99 -2.28 7.62
C PRO A 160 11.52 -1.93 7.35
N GLY A 161 10.59 -2.71 7.93
CA GLY A 161 9.16 -2.41 7.97
C GLY A 161 8.79 -1.28 8.93
#